data_AF-A0A2T4NFP2-F1
#
_entry.id   AF-A0A2T4NFP2-F1
#
_cell.length_a   1.000
_cell.length_b   1.000
_cell.length_c   1.000
_cell.angle_alpha   90.00
_cell.angle_beta   90.00
_cell.angle_gamma   90.00
#
_symmetry.space_group_name_H-M   'P 1'
#
loop_
_entity.id
_entity.type
_entity.pdbx_description
1 polymer ?
#
loop_
_entity_poly.entity_id
_entity_poly.type
_entity_poly.pdbx_seq_one_letter_code
_entity_poly.pdbx_strand_id
1 'polypeptide(L)'
;MSYDLAVWDGNRPSDNRAAGSTYDELYERYLESDDVVVPAAPHIVEYVKALVARYPDDERSVVWASPPVMEEASGPIVYLLISYGKAEEVSEYAAELAGEHGLVCFDPQGECLRP
;
A
#
# COMPACT_ATOMS: atom_id res chain seq x y z
N MET A 1 -11.30 8.38 -10.08
CA MET A 1 -11.59 7.86 -8.73
C MET A 1 -10.74 6.62 -8.53
N SER A 2 -9.99 6.57 -7.44
CA SER A 2 -9.22 5.41 -7.00
C SER A 2 -9.81 4.85 -5.71
N TYR A 3 -9.48 3.61 -5.44
CA TYR A 3 -9.58 2.99 -4.14
C TYR A 3 -8.16 2.83 -3.60
N ASP A 4 -7.97 3.17 -2.33
CA ASP A 4 -6.63 3.34 -1.79
C ASP A 4 -6.36 2.32 -0.69
N LEU A 5 -5.12 1.82 -0.62
CA LEU A 5 -4.65 0.98 0.48
C LEU A 5 -3.29 1.47 0.96
N ALA A 6 -3.11 1.55 2.27
CA ALA A 6 -1.80 1.73 2.87
C ALA A 6 -1.27 0.38 3.34
N VAL A 7 -0.06 0.02 2.90
CA VAL A 7 0.60 -1.22 3.31
C VAL A 7 1.96 -0.90 3.91
N TRP A 8 2.25 -1.41 5.09
CA TRP A 8 3.54 -1.16 5.74
C TRP A 8 4.14 -2.37 6.46
N ASP A 9 5.45 -2.31 6.64
CA ASP A 9 6.24 -3.25 7.44
C ASP A 9 6.27 -2.79 8.90
N GLY A 10 5.78 -3.64 9.80
CA GLY A 10 5.70 -3.34 11.23
C GLY A 10 4.75 -4.28 11.97
N ASN A 11 4.65 -4.09 13.29
CA ASN A 11 3.71 -4.86 14.09
C ASN A 11 2.27 -4.47 13.76
N ARG A 12 1.41 -5.47 13.58
CA ARG A 12 -0.04 -5.25 13.38
C ARG A 12 -0.62 -4.49 14.59
N PRO A 13 -1.23 -3.32 14.39
CA PRO A 13 -1.90 -2.57 15.45
C PRO A 13 -3.03 -3.38 16.09
N SER A 14 -3.35 -3.07 17.36
CA SER A 14 -4.37 -3.80 18.13
C SER A 14 -5.79 -3.61 17.61
N ASP A 15 -6.06 -2.47 16.96
CA ASP A 15 -7.38 -2.09 16.47
C ASP A 15 -7.26 -1.05 15.34
N ASN A 16 -8.40 -0.74 14.72
CA ASN A 16 -8.49 0.21 13.61
C ASN A 16 -8.08 1.63 13.99
N ARG A 17 -8.28 2.06 15.24
CA ARG A 17 -7.88 3.40 15.69
C ARG A 17 -6.36 3.50 15.78
N ALA A 18 -5.72 2.51 16.42
CA ALA A 18 -4.28 2.42 16.50
C ALA A 18 -3.65 2.32 15.09
N ALA A 19 -4.30 1.59 14.18
CA ALA A 19 -3.90 1.52 12.78
C ALA A 19 -3.99 2.86 12.06
N GLY A 20 -5.08 3.60 12.22
CA GLY A 20 -5.22 4.95 11.68
C GLY A 20 -4.13 5.89 12.18
N SER A 21 -3.84 5.89 13.48
CA SER A 21 -2.76 6.72 14.03
C SER A 21 -1.37 6.32 13.51
N THR A 22 -1.11 5.02 13.35
CA THR A 22 0.16 4.53 12.78
C THR A 22 0.26 4.93 11.30
N TYR A 23 -0.83 4.84 10.55
CA TYR A 23 -0.90 5.28 9.16
C TYR A 23 -0.60 6.78 9.04
N ASP A 24 -1.24 7.62 9.84
CA ASP A 24 -1.03 9.08 9.81
C ASP A 24 0.44 9.42 10.06
N GLU A 25 1.06 8.80 11.08
CA GLU A 25 2.48 9.00 11.41
C GLU A 25 3.42 8.56 10.28
N LEU A 26 3.13 7.43 9.62
CA LEU A 26 3.93 6.93 8.50
C LEU A 26 3.74 7.79 7.26
N TYR A 27 2.52 8.23 6.98
CA TYR A 27 2.20 9.06 5.82
C TYR A 27 2.90 10.42 5.91
N GLU A 28 2.75 11.13 7.03
CA GLU A 28 3.43 12.41 7.30
C GLU A 28 4.95 12.27 7.15
N ARG A 29 5.51 11.17 7.67
CA ARG A 29 6.96 10.97 7.70
C ARG A 29 7.59 10.58 6.36
N TYR A 30 6.90 9.77 5.57
CA TYR A 30 7.50 9.10 4.41
C TYR A 30 6.88 9.49 3.07
N LEU A 31 5.64 9.99 3.05
CA LEU A 31 4.86 10.21 1.83
C LEU A 31 4.38 11.66 1.65
N GLU A 32 4.28 12.47 2.71
CA GLU A 32 3.82 13.86 2.59
C GLU A 32 4.87 14.82 2.00
N SER A 33 6.17 14.53 2.20
CA SER A 33 7.26 15.42 1.77
C SER A 33 8.14 14.80 0.70
N ASP A 34 8.18 15.44 -0.49
CA ASP A 34 9.07 15.10 -1.60
C ASP A 34 10.56 15.41 -1.32
N ASP A 35 10.86 16.16 -0.25
CA ASP A 35 12.22 16.58 0.08
C ASP A 35 13.08 15.45 0.69
N VAL A 36 12.44 14.37 1.15
CA VAL A 36 13.11 13.22 1.79
C VAL A 36 12.79 11.93 1.06
N VAL A 37 13.60 11.59 0.06
CA VAL A 37 13.52 10.29 -0.61
C VAL A 37 14.13 9.21 0.28
N VAL A 38 13.28 8.46 0.98
CA VAL A 38 13.69 7.27 1.74
C VAL A 38 13.47 6.04 0.87
N PRO A 39 14.53 5.26 0.53
CA PRO A 39 14.35 4.03 -0.21
C PRO A 39 13.37 3.08 0.48
N ALA A 40 12.49 2.44 -0.30
CA ALA A 40 11.56 1.45 0.21
C ALA A 40 12.30 0.29 0.90
N ALA A 41 11.76 -0.15 2.04
CA ALA A 41 12.28 -1.24 2.83
C ALA A 41 12.22 -2.56 2.02
N PRO A 42 13.15 -3.51 2.24
CA PRO A 42 13.21 -4.75 1.47
C PRO A 42 11.88 -5.53 1.41
N HIS A 43 11.15 -5.65 2.52
CA HIS A 43 9.87 -6.35 2.53
C HIS A 43 8.79 -5.65 1.70
N ILE A 44 8.77 -4.31 1.67
CA ILE A 44 7.87 -3.53 0.80
C ILE A 44 8.25 -3.74 -0.66
N VAL A 45 9.54 -3.73 -0.99
CA VAL A 45 10.02 -4.00 -2.35
C VAL A 45 9.60 -5.40 -2.82
N GLU A 46 9.73 -6.41 -1.97
CA GLU A 46 9.32 -7.79 -2.27
C GLU A 46 7.80 -7.89 -2.49
N TYR A 47 7.01 -7.26 -1.62
CA TYR A 47 5.56 -7.19 -1.74
C TYR A 47 5.12 -6.52 -3.05
N VAL A 48 5.65 -5.33 -3.36
CA VAL A 48 5.31 -4.61 -4.60
C VAL A 48 5.70 -5.41 -5.84
N LYS A 49 6.87 -6.08 -5.83
CA LYS A 49 7.27 -6.96 -6.93
C LYS A 49 6.30 -8.13 -7.15
N ALA A 50 5.84 -8.77 -6.07
CA ALA A 50 4.87 -9.85 -6.16
C ALA A 50 3.50 -9.35 -6.67
N LEU A 51 3.09 -8.15 -6.24
CA LEU A 51 1.86 -7.50 -6.67
C LEU A 51 1.89 -7.15 -8.17
N VAL A 52 2.99 -6.52 -8.63
CA VAL A 52 3.19 -6.14 -10.03
C VAL A 52 3.39 -7.36 -10.95
N ALA A 53 3.96 -8.46 -10.44
CA ALA A 53 4.06 -9.70 -11.21
C ALA A 53 2.69 -10.27 -11.60
N ARG A 54 1.65 -10.04 -10.77
CA ARG A 54 0.27 -10.42 -11.07
C ARG A 54 -0.48 -9.33 -11.83
N TYR A 55 -0.32 -8.08 -11.42
CA TYR A 55 -0.97 -6.92 -11.99
C TYR A 55 0.08 -5.92 -12.51
N PRO A 56 0.55 -6.08 -13.76
CA PRO A 56 1.58 -5.23 -14.32
C PRO A 56 1.25 -3.74 -14.19
N ASP A 57 2.26 -2.92 -13.91
CA ASP A 57 2.20 -1.46 -13.77
C ASP A 57 2.83 -0.72 -14.94
N ASP A 58 2.83 -1.34 -16.11
CA ASP A 58 3.24 -0.72 -17.36
C ASP A 58 2.17 0.23 -17.93
N GLU A 59 2.49 0.91 -19.04
CA GLU A 59 1.61 1.88 -19.72
C GLU A 59 0.23 1.33 -20.13
N ARG A 60 0.03 0.01 -20.16
CA ARG A 60 -1.25 -0.62 -20.49
C ARG A 60 -2.05 -1.02 -19.25
N SER A 61 -1.52 -0.77 -18.05
CA SER A 61 -2.20 -1.11 -16.82
C SER A 61 -3.51 -0.34 -16.70
N VAL A 62 -4.57 -1.09 -16.42
CA VAL A 62 -5.88 -0.54 -16.03
C VAL A 62 -6.14 -0.74 -14.54
N VAL A 63 -5.15 -1.31 -13.82
CA VAL A 63 -5.25 -1.65 -12.41
C VAL A 63 -4.81 -0.50 -11.54
N TRP A 64 -3.67 0.10 -11.83
CA TRP A 64 -3.10 1.17 -11.02
C TRP A 64 -3.53 2.54 -11.53
N ALA A 65 -3.93 3.42 -10.64
CA ALA A 65 -4.27 4.80 -10.98
C ALA A 65 -3.03 5.70 -11.04
N SER A 66 -1.93 5.30 -10.39
CA SER A 66 -0.62 5.94 -10.42
C SER A 66 0.49 4.90 -10.59
N PRO A 67 0.76 4.42 -11.82
CA PRO A 67 1.94 3.60 -12.10
C PRO A 67 3.19 4.49 -12.29
N PRO A 68 4.40 4.00 -11.97
CA PRO A 68 4.72 2.68 -11.40
C PRO A 68 4.40 2.59 -9.90
N VAL A 69 3.95 1.42 -9.44
CA VAL A 69 3.54 1.24 -8.03
C VAL A 69 4.71 1.44 -7.06
N MET A 70 5.93 1.15 -7.51
CA MET A 70 7.13 1.31 -6.69
C MET A 70 7.45 2.78 -6.38
N GLU A 71 6.97 3.73 -7.19
CA GLU A 71 7.19 5.17 -6.92
C GLU A 71 6.32 5.69 -5.77
N GLU A 72 5.28 4.94 -5.39
CA GLU A 72 4.41 5.24 -4.24
C GLU A 72 4.92 4.60 -2.93
N ALA A 73 6.14 4.05 -2.93
CA ALA A 73 6.76 3.39 -1.79
C ALA A 73 7.92 4.20 -1.21
N SER A 74 7.93 4.39 0.11
CA SER A 74 8.96 5.12 0.83
C SER A 74 9.16 4.53 2.22
N GLY A 75 10.41 4.23 2.58
CA GLY A 75 10.72 3.59 3.86
C GLY A 75 9.88 2.33 4.09
N PRO A 76 9.20 2.18 5.23
CA PRO A 76 8.44 0.97 5.55
C PRO A 76 7.03 0.95 4.95
N ILE A 77 6.60 1.93 4.16
CA ILE A 77 5.22 2.05 3.67
C ILE A 77 5.14 2.16 2.14
N VAL A 78 4.06 1.63 1.57
CA VAL A 78 3.62 1.89 0.18
C VAL A 78 2.16 2.30 0.18
N TYR A 79 1.82 3.28 -0.66
CA TYR A 79 0.45 3.75 -0.86
C TYR A 79 -0.10 3.28 -2.22
N LEU A 80 -1.01 2.32 -2.19
CA LEU A 80 -1.55 1.71 -3.40
C LEU A 80 -2.76 2.51 -3.90
N LEU A 81 -2.64 3.08 -5.10
CA LEU A 81 -3.73 3.75 -5.79
C LEU A 81 -4.34 2.81 -6.83
N ILE A 82 -5.46 2.17 -6.51
CA ILE A 82 -6.13 1.19 -7.38
C ILE A 82 -7.24 1.88 -8.17
N SER A 83 -7.29 1.66 -9.48
CA SER A 83 -8.39 2.11 -10.33
C SER A 83 -9.72 1.54 -9.84
N TYR A 84 -10.74 2.39 -9.67
CA TYR A 84 -12.01 2.00 -9.03
C TYR A 84 -12.68 0.77 -9.67
N GLY A 85 -12.62 0.62 -11.00
CA GLY A 85 -13.18 -0.54 -11.71
C GLY A 85 -12.47 -1.88 -11.43
N LYS A 86 -11.32 -1.84 -10.76
CA LYS A 86 -10.52 -3.00 -10.33
C LYS A 86 -10.40 -3.11 -8.81
N ALA A 87 -10.98 -2.18 -8.06
CA ALA A 87 -10.83 -2.06 -6.61
C ALA A 87 -11.22 -3.33 -5.85
N GLU A 88 -12.37 -3.94 -6.16
CA GLU A 88 -12.84 -5.15 -5.46
C GLU A 88 -11.84 -6.30 -5.59
N GLU A 89 -11.55 -6.73 -6.82
CA GLU A 89 -10.61 -7.82 -7.14
C GLU A 89 -9.20 -7.56 -6.59
N VAL A 90 -8.68 -6.36 -6.82
CA VAL A 90 -7.26 -6.06 -6.56
C VAL A 90 -7.03 -5.74 -5.09
N SER A 91 -7.95 -5.06 -4.40
CA SER A 91 -7.80 -4.75 -2.98
C SER A 91 -7.87 -5.99 -2.09
N GLU A 92 -8.71 -6.97 -2.45
CA GLU A 92 -8.77 -8.26 -1.74
C GLU A 92 -7.45 -9.01 -1.85
N TYR A 93 -6.94 -9.16 -3.08
CA TYR A 93 -5.66 -9.84 -3.30
C TYR A 93 -4.48 -9.08 -2.67
N ALA A 94 -4.47 -7.75 -2.76
CA ALA A 94 -3.41 -6.93 -2.19
C ALA A 94 -3.33 -7.07 -0.67
N ALA A 95 -4.48 -7.15 0.01
CA ALA A 95 -4.55 -7.37 1.45
C ALA A 95 -4.10 -8.79 1.84
N GLU A 96 -4.57 -9.82 1.14
CA GLU A 96 -4.16 -11.21 1.38
C GLU A 96 -2.64 -11.37 1.23
N LEU A 97 -2.09 -10.86 0.12
CA LEU A 97 -0.65 -10.89 -0.14
C LEU A 97 0.15 -10.12 0.92
N ALA A 98 -0.38 -9.01 1.44
CA ALA A 98 0.27 -8.27 2.52
C ALA A 98 0.37 -9.16 3.78
N GLY A 99 -0.70 -9.88 4.12
CA GLY A 99 -0.71 -10.86 5.20
C GLY A 99 0.32 -11.98 5.01
N GLU A 100 0.46 -12.52 3.79
CA GLU A 100 1.48 -13.54 3.46
C GLU A 100 2.92 -13.02 3.64
N HIS A 101 3.14 -11.74 3.36
CA HIS A 101 4.41 -11.07 3.58
C HIS A 101 4.62 -10.58 5.02
N GLY A 102 3.67 -10.80 5.93
CA GLY A 102 3.73 -10.32 7.31
C GLY A 102 3.59 -8.81 7.45
N LEU A 103 3.05 -8.14 6.43
CA LEU A 103 2.81 -6.70 6.39
C LEU A 103 1.42 -6.37 6.95
N VAL A 104 1.24 -5.11 7.31
CA VAL A 104 -0.05 -4.57 7.71
C VAL A 104 -0.72 -3.91 6.50
N CYS A 105 -1.98 -4.24 6.24
CA CYS A 105 -2.79 -3.59 5.23
C CYS A 105 -3.94 -2.83 5.90
N PHE A 106 -4.09 -1.55 5.55
CA PHE A 106 -5.11 -0.66 6.06
C PHE A 106 -5.83 0.01 4.90
N ASP A 107 -7.14 0.16 5.05
CA ASP A 107 -8.00 0.94 4.17
C ASP A 107 -8.20 2.33 4.80
N PRO A 108 -7.58 3.40 4.25
CA PRO A 108 -7.76 4.75 4.75
C PRO A 108 -9.18 5.29 4.52
N GLN A 109 -9.87 4.82 3.49
CA GLN A 109 -11.22 5.28 3.15
C GLN A 109 -12.27 4.64 4.07
N GLY A 110 -12.06 3.37 4.44
CA GLY A 110 -12.87 2.62 5.40
C GLY A 110 -12.42 2.74 6.85
N GLU A 111 -11.29 3.40 7.11
CA GLU A 111 -10.62 3.51 8.41
C GLU A 111 -10.48 2.16 9.13
N CYS A 112 -10.05 1.12 8.41
CA CYS A 112 -10.01 -0.23 8.97
C CYS A 112 -8.83 -1.08 8.50
N LEU A 113 -8.38 -1.97 9.38
CA LEU A 113 -7.44 -3.01 9.00
C LEU A 113 -8.10 -3.98 8.03
N ARG A 114 -7.40 -4.28 6.95
CA ARG A 114 -7.78 -5.35 6.03
C ARG A 114 -7.30 -6.69 6.61
N PRO A 115 -8.06 -7.78 6.38
CA PRO A 115 -7.73 -9.11 6.90
C PRO A 115 -6.33 -9.54 6.47
#